data_AF-A0A7Y5W5K1-F1
#
_entry.id   AF-A0A7Y5W5K1-F1
#
_cell.length_a   1.000
_cell.length_b   1.000
_cell.length_c   1.000
_cell.angle_alpha   90.00
_cell.angle_beta   90.00
_cell.angle_gamma   90.00
#
_symmetry.space_group_name_H-M   'P 1'
#
loop_
_entity.id
_entity.type
_entity.pdbx_description
1 polymer ?
#
loop_
_entity_poly.entity_id
_entity_poly.type
_entity_poly.pdbx_seq_one_letter_code
_entity_poly.pdbx_strand_id
1 'polypeptide(L)'
;MRESPFCIWGAPAVFVAAILVASPLLASDDLQWFAESFDGPVDNPLLTLSPQAQSAGGRLVTSAAGQWQRAGLEVGPLVLPAEGRMVVQYAFRPTALGRQGQSFVSQSPSTQQQSLAHASYLAHPQLAHLGESGGVVCSSNPQVFEFLGDLYDELTAAFPYAHAIHVGGDEFGHGFAKCPKCKARADEIGKPGLYAEHMMRLQGMLAQRNRKTMIWRHEEGFTEEAADRLSKDIAIFDWHYGNQRSYPSLEQLQKLGFWNVWATPAVTRYYSRPNDFDTTLGNIRGFLGAAAERKIPGECTCTWCHGIWGGRNMFELNFYALLYSAQCAWNPSAASEDDFRRRLARHWFGLEGENLSEEVIVAWHAPLGTVKEQLFWDDSRDAEPRLAAPPAETIADVEKCPERTEQADKLLELCGRARGVLEPWQKEARRNRSTVDFLLHDVHIYETLGRRILVLARLARQWPEIRRADAEQRRLLLKPIIEDLATLVSDYHEFERMFDRSILEAGGARCGKGSFSGGEIRFRSQDGRQGIEDLLTSLRSLVDAPEVTERPW
;
A
#
# COMPACT_ATOMS: atom_id res chain seq x y z
N MET A 1 27.91 -9.50 27.92
CA MET A 1 27.28 -8.57 26.96
C MET A 1 26.09 -9.31 26.38
N ARG A 2 24.89 -9.04 26.90
CA ARG A 2 23.67 -9.80 26.59
C ARG A 2 22.97 -9.17 25.40
N GLU A 3 22.65 -10.01 24.42
CA GLU A 3 21.70 -9.76 23.35
C GLU A 3 20.34 -9.39 23.96
N SER A 4 19.75 -8.28 23.51
CA SER A 4 18.39 -7.87 23.83
C SER A 4 17.54 -8.02 22.57
N PRO A 5 16.51 -8.89 22.56
CA PRO A 5 15.55 -8.95 21.48
C PRO A 5 14.54 -7.81 21.68
N PHE A 6 14.71 -6.70 20.95
CA PHE A 6 13.71 -5.64 20.92
C PHE A 6 12.53 -6.08 20.05
N CYS A 7 11.45 -6.49 20.70
CA CYS A 7 10.17 -6.80 20.08
C CYS A 7 9.24 -5.59 20.30
N ILE A 8 8.98 -4.82 19.24
CA ILE A 8 7.99 -3.73 19.26
C ILE A 8 6.61 -4.40 19.31
N TRP A 9 5.98 -4.42 20.49
CA TRP A 9 4.59 -4.84 20.67
C TRP A 9 3.70 -3.60 20.58
N GLY A 10 3.04 -3.38 19.44
CA GLY A 10 2.02 -2.34 19.33
C GLY A 10 1.58 -2.06 17.90
N ALA A 11 0.35 -2.49 17.57
CA ALA A 11 -0.44 -2.14 16.37
C ALA A 11 0.17 -2.51 15.00
N PRO A 12 -0.63 -2.76 13.94
CA PRO A 12 -0.08 -3.11 12.64
C PRO A 12 0.80 -1.95 12.22
N ALA A 13 1.98 -2.27 11.72
CA ALA A 13 2.71 -1.34 10.88
C ALA A 13 1.80 -1.02 9.70
N VAL A 14 1.00 0.04 9.82
CA VAL A 14 0.55 0.80 8.67
C VAL A 14 1.84 1.41 8.15
N PHE A 15 2.46 0.74 7.18
CA PHE A 15 3.49 1.37 6.39
C PHE A 15 2.80 2.50 5.61
N VAL A 16 2.80 3.70 6.19
CA VAL A 16 2.49 4.91 5.45
C VAL A 16 3.74 5.24 4.65
N ALA A 17 3.79 4.79 3.40
CA ALA A 17 4.70 5.38 2.43
C ALA A 17 4.12 6.75 2.02
N ALA A 18 4.29 7.76 2.86
CA ALA A 18 4.00 9.14 2.47
C ALA A 18 5.12 9.59 1.51
N ILE A 19 4.79 9.74 0.23
CA ILE A 19 5.60 10.62 -0.61
C ILE A 19 5.17 12.03 -0.24
N LEU A 20 5.98 12.72 0.56
CA LEU A 20 5.78 14.13 0.82
C LEU A 20 6.38 14.90 -0.37
N VAL A 21 5.56 15.22 -1.37
CA VAL A 21 5.96 16.14 -2.43
C VAL A 21 5.53 17.55 -2.02
N ALA A 22 6.49 18.39 -1.67
CA ALA A 22 6.23 19.83 -1.53
C ALA A 22 5.96 20.40 -2.92
N SER A 23 4.82 21.09 -3.09
CA SER A 23 4.47 21.73 -4.35
C SER A 23 5.53 22.79 -4.70
N PRO A 24 6.09 22.80 -5.94
CA PRO A 24 7.00 23.85 -6.39
C PRO A 24 6.36 25.25 -6.35
N LEU A 25 5.02 25.35 -6.28
CA LEU A 25 4.25 26.59 -6.20
C LEU A 25 4.46 27.36 -4.88
N LEU A 26 5.15 26.77 -3.90
CA LEU A 26 5.48 27.40 -2.60
C LEU A 26 6.92 27.89 -2.49
N ALA A 27 7.77 27.71 -3.51
CA ALA A 27 9.12 28.27 -3.51
C ALA A 27 9.08 29.73 -4.00
N SER A 28 8.88 30.68 -3.06
CA SER A 28 8.94 32.12 -3.35
C SER A 28 10.36 32.70 -3.36
N ASP A 29 11.38 31.92 -3.02
CA ASP A 29 12.75 32.41 -2.88
C ASP A 29 13.78 31.46 -3.49
N ASP A 30 14.87 32.04 -4.01
CA ASP A 30 15.97 31.38 -4.70
C ASP A 30 16.49 30.14 -3.94
N LEU A 31 16.10 28.95 -4.38
CA LEU A 31 16.73 27.70 -3.97
C LEU A 31 18.17 27.70 -4.50
N GLN A 32 19.14 27.93 -3.61
CA GLN A 32 20.55 27.69 -3.91
C GLN A 32 20.79 26.18 -4.01
N TRP A 33 21.14 25.75 -5.22
CA TRP A 33 21.53 24.37 -5.51
C TRP A 33 22.95 24.12 -5.02
N PHE A 34 23.13 23.22 -4.04
CA PHE A 34 24.42 22.63 -3.73
C PHE A 34 24.51 21.25 -4.38
N ALA A 35 25.47 21.08 -5.28
CA ALA A 35 25.83 19.80 -5.88
C ALA A 35 27.12 19.29 -5.24
N GLU A 36 27.05 18.22 -4.45
CA GLU A 36 28.23 17.44 -4.08
C GLU A 36 28.22 16.12 -4.87
N SER A 37 29.25 15.91 -5.70
CA SER A 37 29.51 14.62 -6.35
C SER A 37 30.46 13.80 -5.48
N PHE A 38 29.98 12.65 -5.00
CA PHE A 38 30.79 11.67 -4.26
C PHE A 38 31.47 10.73 -5.25
N ASP A 39 32.63 11.11 -5.78
CA ASP A 39 33.61 10.17 -6.35
C ASP A 39 35.00 10.86 -6.39
N GLY A 40 35.75 10.78 -5.28
CA GLY A 40 37.14 11.24 -5.17
C GLY A 40 37.55 11.60 -3.73
N PRO A 41 38.81 11.35 -3.31
CA PRO A 41 39.26 11.69 -1.96
C PRO A 41 39.26 13.21 -1.80
N VAL A 42 38.70 13.64 -0.66
CA VAL A 42 38.49 15.03 -0.29
C VAL A 42 39.83 15.76 -0.26
N ASP A 43 40.01 16.71 -1.17
CA ASP A 43 40.74 17.96 -0.91
C ASP A 43 40.30 18.98 -1.96
N ASN A 44 39.48 19.94 -1.51
CA ASN A 44 39.10 21.12 -2.28
C ASN A 44 40.33 22.03 -2.35
N PRO A 45 40.88 22.30 -3.54
CA PRO A 45 40.55 23.57 -4.16
C PRO A 45 40.52 23.52 -5.71
N LEU A 46 39.61 24.27 -6.33
CA LEU A 46 39.75 24.80 -7.70
C LEU A 46 39.89 23.77 -8.84
N LEU A 47 38.77 23.37 -9.47
CA LEU A 47 38.81 22.69 -10.78
C LEU A 47 38.46 23.65 -11.93
N THR A 48 39.34 23.61 -12.93
CA THR A 48 39.42 24.47 -14.13
C THR A 48 38.65 23.86 -15.31
N LEU A 49 38.07 24.73 -16.15
CA LEU A 49 37.21 24.38 -17.30
C LEU A 49 37.96 23.79 -18.51
N SER A 50 37.26 22.96 -19.28
CA SER A 50 37.69 22.40 -20.57
C SER A 50 37.98 23.50 -21.62
N PRO A 51 39.00 23.37 -22.48
CA PRO A 51 39.37 24.36 -23.50
C PRO A 51 38.31 24.65 -24.57
N GLN A 52 37.22 23.88 -24.62
CA GLN A 52 36.16 23.99 -25.64
C GLN A 52 34.88 24.64 -25.11
N ALA A 53 34.81 24.96 -23.81
CA ALA A 53 33.71 25.73 -23.25
C ALA A 53 33.91 27.22 -23.56
N GLN A 54 33.01 27.81 -24.34
CA GLN A 54 32.97 29.27 -24.51
C GLN A 54 31.77 29.85 -23.78
N SER A 55 32.05 30.83 -22.92
CA SER A 55 31.06 31.60 -22.16
C SER A 55 30.72 32.87 -22.95
N ALA A 56 29.42 33.13 -23.12
CA ALA A 56 28.93 34.45 -23.50
C ALA A 56 27.98 34.93 -22.40
N GLY A 57 28.40 35.94 -21.64
CA GLY A 57 27.58 36.56 -20.59
C GLY A 57 27.22 35.66 -19.39
N GLY A 58 27.94 34.55 -19.18
CA GLY A 58 27.74 33.66 -18.02
C GLY A 58 26.76 32.49 -18.21
N ARG A 59 26.35 32.15 -19.44
CA ARG A 59 25.49 30.99 -19.74
C ARG A 59 26.00 30.16 -20.93
N LEU A 60 25.64 28.87 -20.95
CA LEU A 60 25.76 27.95 -22.09
C LEU A 60 24.42 27.97 -22.86
N VAL A 61 24.41 28.16 -24.19
CA VAL A 61 23.20 28.49 -24.98
C VAL A 61 22.88 27.44 -26.05
N THR A 62 21.60 27.05 -26.17
CA THR A 62 20.93 26.54 -27.40
C THR A 62 19.49 27.11 -27.50
N SER A 63 18.99 27.48 -28.68
CA SER A 63 17.70 28.18 -28.96
C SER A 63 16.86 27.44 -30.04
N ALA A 64 15.54 27.59 -30.29
CA ALA A 64 14.28 27.91 -29.58
C ALA A 64 13.05 27.60 -30.53
N ALA A 65 11.82 27.35 -30.03
CA ALA A 65 10.56 27.38 -30.83
C ALA A 65 9.44 28.09 -30.04
N GLY A 66 8.76 29.06 -30.67
CA GLY A 66 8.11 30.18 -29.97
C GLY A 66 6.58 30.32 -30.04
N GLN A 67 6.13 31.27 -29.21
CA GLN A 67 4.85 32.01 -29.15
C GLN A 67 3.76 31.55 -28.16
N TRP A 68 4.09 31.60 -26.86
CA TRP A 68 3.18 31.93 -25.75
C TRP A 68 3.91 32.90 -24.79
N GLN A 69 3.28 33.99 -24.33
CA GLN A 69 3.85 34.88 -23.30
C GLN A 69 2.78 35.29 -22.27
N ARG A 70 3.15 35.17 -20.99
CA ARG A 70 2.52 35.82 -19.82
C ARG A 70 3.65 36.43 -18.99
N ALA A 71 3.51 37.67 -18.55
CA ALA A 71 4.58 38.35 -17.81
C ALA A 71 4.87 37.62 -16.48
N GLY A 72 6.11 37.18 -16.29
CA GLY A 72 6.59 36.57 -15.04
C GLY A 72 6.69 35.04 -15.02
N LEU A 73 6.50 34.33 -16.15
CA LEU A 73 6.67 32.87 -16.20
C LEU A 73 7.27 32.42 -17.55
N GLU A 74 8.48 31.85 -17.52
CA GLU A 74 9.03 31.05 -18.64
C GLU A 74 8.77 29.57 -18.36
N VAL A 75 7.99 28.89 -19.22
CA VAL A 75 7.84 27.43 -19.22
C VAL A 75 8.28 26.91 -20.58
N GLY A 76 9.45 26.27 -20.63
CA GLY A 76 9.96 25.56 -21.80
C GLY A 76 9.72 24.04 -21.71
N PRO A 77 9.93 23.28 -22.80
CA PRO A 77 9.92 21.82 -22.76
C PRO A 77 11.07 21.32 -21.86
N LEU A 78 10.78 20.36 -20.99
CA LEU A 78 11.76 19.76 -20.09
C LEU A 78 12.76 18.92 -20.89
N VAL A 79 14.04 19.32 -20.92
CA VAL A 79 15.13 18.50 -21.47
C VAL A 79 15.58 17.52 -20.40
N LEU A 80 15.30 16.23 -20.59
CA LEU A 80 15.95 15.17 -19.83
C LEU A 80 17.42 15.06 -20.32
N PRO A 81 18.42 14.85 -19.44
CA PRO A 81 19.81 14.70 -19.87
C PRO A 81 19.94 13.53 -20.86
N ALA A 82 20.65 13.73 -21.97
CA ALA A 82 20.98 12.65 -22.90
C ALA A 82 21.89 11.60 -22.24
N GLU A 83 22.76 12.04 -21.33
CA GLU A 83 23.41 11.22 -20.32
C GLU A 83 23.55 12.05 -19.03
N GLY A 84 23.19 11.46 -17.89
CA GLY A 84 23.11 12.14 -16.60
C GLY A 84 21.93 11.64 -15.79
N ARG A 85 22.19 11.22 -14.54
CA ARG A 85 21.16 10.70 -13.64
C ARG A 85 20.17 11.80 -13.27
N MET A 86 18.87 11.50 -13.42
CA MET A 86 17.81 12.17 -12.68
C MET A 86 18.02 11.87 -11.20
N VAL A 87 18.46 12.87 -10.43
CA VAL A 87 18.46 12.78 -8.97
C VAL A 87 17.08 13.24 -8.51
N VAL A 88 16.22 12.26 -8.24
CA VAL A 88 15.03 12.52 -7.43
C VAL A 88 15.53 12.72 -6.00
N GLN A 89 15.46 13.95 -5.50
CA GLN A 89 15.65 14.20 -4.08
C GLN A 89 14.41 13.70 -3.36
N TYR A 90 14.54 12.54 -2.75
CA TYR A 90 13.60 12.12 -1.74
C TYR A 90 14.06 12.65 -0.39
N ALA A 91 13.11 12.80 0.55
CA ALA A 91 13.43 13.01 1.95
C ALA A 91 14.05 11.76 2.60
N PHE A 92 14.77 10.90 1.88
CA PHE A 92 15.44 9.71 2.42
C PHE A 92 16.96 9.77 2.17
N ARG A 93 17.78 9.37 3.15
CA ARG A 93 19.23 9.17 3.00
C ARG A 93 19.53 7.70 2.69
N PRO A 94 20.39 7.38 1.70
CA PRO A 94 20.89 6.04 1.52
C PRO A 94 21.87 5.67 2.66
N THR A 95 21.62 4.56 3.37
CA THR A 95 22.49 4.08 4.47
C THR A 95 23.47 2.99 4.03
N ALA A 96 23.18 2.31 2.92
CA ALA A 96 24.09 1.35 2.30
C ALA A 96 23.84 1.30 0.77
N LEU A 97 24.94 1.28 0.01
CA LEU A 97 24.94 1.05 -1.44
C LEU A 97 25.48 -0.36 -1.69
N GLY A 98 24.57 -1.32 -1.92
CA GLY A 98 24.91 -2.69 -2.28
C GLY A 98 24.74 -2.94 -3.78
N ARG A 99 25.38 -3.99 -4.32
CA ARG A 99 25.20 -4.43 -5.72
C ARG A 99 23.78 -4.95 -6.04
N GLN A 100 22.91 -5.08 -5.04
CA GLN A 100 21.54 -5.63 -5.17
C GLN A 100 20.42 -4.73 -4.63
N GLY A 101 20.70 -3.47 -4.25
CA GLY A 101 19.65 -2.56 -3.78
C GLY A 101 20.18 -1.35 -3.01
N GLN A 102 19.33 -0.33 -2.86
CA GLN A 102 19.56 0.88 -2.06
C GLN A 102 18.69 0.80 -0.80
N SER A 103 19.29 0.95 0.38
CA SER A 103 18.54 1.08 1.64
C SER A 103 18.27 2.56 1.92
N PHE A 104 17.00 2.96 2.05
CA PHE A 104 16.58 4.35 2.26
C PHE A 104 16.10 4.56 3.71
N VAL A 105 16.47 5.69 4.34
CA VAL A 105 15.96 6.10 5.67
C VAL A 105 15.40 7.52 5.58
N SER A 106 14.16 7.74 6.03
CA SER A 106 13.51 9.07 5.94
C SER A 106 14.20 10.08 6.86
N GLN A 107 14.47 11.28 6.36
CA GLN A 107 14.92 12.46 7.08
C GLN A 107 13.74 13.26 7.68
N SER A 108 12.51 13.02 7.20
CA SER A 108 11.27 13.62 7.70
C SER A 108 10.22 12.54 8.00
N PRO A 109 10.50 11.54 8.85
CA PRO A 109 9.45 10.62 9.25
C PRO A 109 8.44 11.42 10.09
N SER A 110 7.22 11.63 9.60
CA SER A 110 6.08 11.72 10.52
C SER A 110 5.79 10.29 10.94
N THR A 111 5.76 10.05 12.25
CA THR A 111 5.25 8.79 12.79
C THR A 111 3.81 8.98 13.19
N GLN A 112 2.98 8.01 12.82
CA GLN A 112 1.59 7.99 13.24
C GLN A 112 1.45 7.13 14.49
N GLN A 113 0.84 7.70 15.52
CA GLN A 113 0.46 7.01 16.74
C GLN A 113 -1.02 7.24 17.00
N GLN A 114 -1.80 6.15 17.03
CA GLN A 114 -3.22 6.23 17.35
C GLN A 114 -3.42 6.62 18.83
N SER A 115 -3.98 7.80 19.05
CA SER A 115 -4.06 8.46 20.37
C SER A 115 -5.49 8.77 20.82
N LEU A 116 -6.50 8.34 20.07
CA LEU A 116 -7.93 8.47 20.44
C LEU A 116 -8.71 7.17 20.17
N ALA A 117 -8.96 6.85 18.90
CA ALA A 117 -9.51 5.56 18.47
C ALA A 117 -8.40 4.63 17.95
N HIS A 118 -8.80 3.47 17.42
CA HIS A 118 -7.88 2.43 16.96
C HIS A 118 -6.83 2.04 18.03
N ALA A 119 -7.17 2.20 19.31
CA ALA A 119 -6.27 1.96 20.42
C ALA A 119 -6.26 0.47 20.78
N SER A 120 -5.70 -0.36 19.90
CA SER A 120 -5.62 -1.82 20.09
C SER A 120 -4.90 -2.24 21.37
N TYR A 121 -4.02 -1.39 21.91
CA TYR A 121 -3.39 -1.61 23.21
C TYR A 121 -4.40 -1.71 24.37
N LEU A 122 -5.63 -1.19 24.21
CA LEU A 122 -6.71 -1.35 25.18
C LEU A 122 -7.19 -2.79 25.33
N ALA A 123 -6.87 -3.67 24.37
CA ALA A 123 -7.13 -5.11 24.50
C ALA A 123 -6.23 -5.76 25.57
N HIS A 124 -5.13 -5.10 25.95
CA HIS A 124 -4.25 -5.58 27.01
C HIS A 124 -4.90 -5.37 28.39
N PRO A 125 -5.02 -6.40 29.25
CA PRO A 125 -5.71 -6.29 30.53
C PRO A 125 -5.23 -5.15 31.44
N GLN A 126 -3.91 -4.86 31.41
CA GLN A 126 -3.34 -3.79 32.23
C GLN A 126 -3.68 -2.39 31.71
N LEU A 127 -4.03 -2.24 30.43
CA LEU A 127 -4.34 -0.96 29.79
C LEU A 127 -5.83 -0.76 29.55
N ALA A 128 -6.66 -1.80 29.72
CA ALA A 128 -8.11 -1.75 29.50
C ALA A 128 -8.82 -0.62 30.27
N HIS A 129 -8.32 -0.26 31.46
CA HIS A 129 -8.86 0.82 32.29
C HIS A 129 -8.69 2.23 31.69
N LEU A 130 -7.84 2.39 30.67
CA LEU A 130 -7.66 3.62 29.91
C LEU A 130 -8.77 3.84 28.87
N GLY A 131 -9.46 2.76 28.49
CA GLY A 131 -10.48 2.75 27.46
C GLY A 131 -11.86 3.22 27.92
N GLU A 132 -12.70 3.61 26.97
CA GLU A 132 -14.15 3.61 27.15
C GLU A 132 -14.82 2.46 26.39
N SER A 133 -15.12 2.62 25.11
CA SER A 133 -15.88 1.66 24.31
C SER A 133 -15.28 1.54 22.91
N GLY A 134 -15.35 0.36 22.31
CA GLY A 134 -15.01 0.15 20.90
C GLY A 134 -13.56 0.49 20.49
N GLY A 135 -12.60 0.35 21.41
CA GLY A 135 -11.20 0.71 21.13
C GLY A 135 -10.91 2.21 21.15
N VAL A 136 -11.79 3.01 21.77
CA VAL A 136 -11.61 4.44 22.02
C VAL A 136 -11.13 4.67 23.45
N VAL A 137 -10.13 5.54 23.64
CA VAL A 137 -9.63 5.93 24.97
C VAL A 137 -10.60 6.88 25.67
N CYS A 138 -10.63 6.84 27.00
CA CYS A 138 -11.42 7.78 27.81
C CYS A 138 -10.74 9.15 27.88
N SER A 139 -11.15 10.10 27.04
CA SER A 139 -10.61 11.49 27.01
C SER A 139 -10.73 12.26 28.32
N SER A 140 -11.56 11.80 29.26
CA SER A 140 -11.71 12.37 30.61
C SER A 140 -10.95 11.60 31.70
N ASN A 141 -10.09 10.64 31.34
CA ASN A 141 -9.22 9.93 32.28
C ASN A 141 -7.79 10.52 32.24
N PRO A 142 -7.27 11.12 33.33
CA PRO A 142 -5.92 11.67 33.34
C PRO A 142 -4.82 10.63 33.05
N GLN A 143 -5.02 9.37 33.44
CA GLN A 143 -4.05 8.29 33.22
C GLN A 143 -3.83 7.97 31.73
N VAL A 144 -4.78 8.33 30.86
CA VAL A 144 -4.59 8.22 29.40
C VAL A 144 -3.47 9.15 28.95
N PHE A 145 -3.42 10.37 29.50
CA PHE A 145 -2.42 11.37 29.12
C PHE A 145 -1.06 11.09 29.77
N GLU A 146 -1.01 10.43 30.93
CA GLU A 146 0.23 9.89 31.49
C GLU A 146 0.82 8.82 30.55
N PHE A 147 0.02 7.81 30.20
CA PHE A 147 0.42 6.74 29.27
C PHE A 147 0.85 7.27 27.90
N LEU A 148 0.06 8.16 27.29
CA LEU A 148 0.41 8.76 26.00
C LEU A 148 1.66 9.66 26.10
N GLY A 149 1.93 10.23 27.27
CA GLY A 149 3.13 11.02 27.54
C GLY A 149 4.38 10.16 27.47
N ASP A 150 4.39 9.06 28.22
CA ASP A 150 5.46 8.08 28.20
C ASP A 150 5.68 7.53 26.78
N LEU A 151 4.58 7.24 26.07
CA LEU A 151 4.63 6.79 24.67
C LEU A 151 5.24 7.84 23.73
N TYR A 152 4.91 9.13 23.91
CA TYR A 152 5.54 10.20 23.13
C TYR A 152 7.01 10.40 23.48
N ASP A 153 7.43 10.14 24.73
CA ASP A 153 8.86 10.13 25.08
C ASP A 153 9.61 9.03 24.34
N GLU A 154 9.07 7.82 24.32
CA GLU A 154 9.63 6.71 23.53
C GLU A 154 9.67 7.02 22.03
N LEU A 155 8.57 7.54 21.47
CA LEU A 155 8.49 7.89 20.04
C LEU A 155 9.48 9.00 19.68
N THR A 156 9.62 10.03 20.49
CA THR A 156 10.55 11.13 20.18
C THR A 156 12.01 10.72 20.35
N ALA A 157 12.31 9.77 21.24
CA ALA A 157 13.63 9.16 21.34
C ALA A 157 13.94 8.24 20.14
N ALA A 158 12.96 7.46 19.68
CA ALA A 158 13.10 6.57 18.52
C ALA A 158 13.20 7.34 17.19
N PHE A 159 12.51 8.48 17.10
CA PHE A 159 12.45 9.33 15.90
C PHE A 159 12.93 10.76 16.21
N PRO A 160 14.24 10.95 16.51
CA PRO A 160 14.78 12.21 17.00
C PRO A 160 14.69 13.36 15.97
N TYR A 161 14.58 13.02 14.68
CA TYR A 161 14.49 13.98 13.57
C TYR A 161 13.04 14.26 13.11
N ALA A 162 12.04 13.58 13.67
CA ALA A 162 10.64 13.88 13.37
C ALA A 162 10.29 15.28 13.90
N HIS A 163 9.85 16.19 13.03
CA HIS A 163 9.43 17.53 13.44
C HIS A 163 7.97 17.57 13.93
N ALA A 164 7.20 16.54 13.61
CA ALA A 164 5.79 16.40 13.95
C ALA A 164 5.44 14.93 14.21
N ILE A 165 4.39 14.72 14.99
CA ILE A 165 3.80 13.40 15.24
C ILE A 165 2.33 13.45 14.81
N HIS A 166 1.90 12.45 14.06
CA HIS A 166 0.50 12.28 13.66
C HIS A 166 -0.25 11.49 14.73
N VAL A 167 -1.21 12.10 15.43
CA VAL A 167 -1.84 11.49 16.62
C VAL A 167 -3.11 10.71 16.31
N GLY A 168 -3.47 10.58 15.03
CA GLY A 168 -4.69 9.92 14.58
C GLY A 168 -5.88 10.86 14.67
N GLY A 169 -6.98 10.40 15.27
CA GLY A 169 -8.18 11.21 15.51
C GLY A 169 -9.34 10.95 14.54
N ASP A 170 -9.26 9.86 13.79
CA ASP A 170 -10.26 9.32 12.86
C ASP A 170 -11.19 8.28 13.52
N GLU A 171 -12.34 8.02 12.91
CA GLU A 171 -13.26 6.89 13.15
C GLU A 171 -13.56 6.56 14.62
N PHE A 172 -13.79 7.56 15.48
CA PHE A 172 -14.08 7.33 16.91
C PHE A 172 -15.57 7.36 17.27
N GLY A 173 -16.44 7.78 16.36
CA GLY A 173 -17.85 8.10 16.63
C GLY A 173 -18.63 6.99 17.32
N HIS A 174 -18.32 5.73 17.04
CA HIS A 174 -18.99 4.55 17.63
C HIS A 174 -18.72 4.38 19.12
N GLY A 175 -17.52 4.74 19.59
CA GLY A 175 -17.05 4.50 20.95
C GLY A 175 -17.00 5.73 21.85
N PHE A 176 -17.07 6.93 21.26
CA PHE A 176 -16.74 8.18 21.94
C PHE A 176 -17.86 8.77 22.81
N ALA A 177 -17.47 9.31 23.96
CA ALA A 177 -18.34 9.95 24.95
C ALA A 177 -19.45 9.03 25.48
N LYS A 178 -19.11 7.76 25.72
CA LYS A 178 -20.03 6.72 26.20
C LYS A 178 -19.83 6.39 27.68
N CYS A 179 -18.60 6.46 28.20
CA CYS A 179 -18.37 6.22 29.61
C CYS A 179 -18.90 7.37 30.49
N PRO A 180 -19.21 7.14 31.79
CA PRO A 180 -19.81 8.16 32.66
C PRO A 180 -19.01 9.48 32.73
N LYS A 181 -17.67 9.40 32.75
CA LYS A 181 -16.79 10.58 32.82
C LYS A 181 -16.85 11.40 31.53
N CYS A 182 -16.61 10.77 30.38
CA CYS A 182 -16.67 11.45 29.09
C CYS A 182 -18.08 11.95 28.79
N LYS A 183 -19.12 11.20 29.16
CA LYS A 183 -20.51 11.63 28.97
C LYS A 183 -20.80 12.90 29.79
N ALA A 184 -20.47 12.92 31.08
CA ALA A 184 -20.67 14.10 31.92
C ALA A 184 -19.93 15.32 31.34
N ARG A 185 -18.67 15.14 30.91
CA ARG A 185 -17.91 16.22 30.29
C ARG A 185 -18.50 16.67 28.96
N ALA A 186 -18.92 15.75 28.11
CA ALA A 186 -19.56 16.07 26.83
C ALA A 186 -20.94 16.74 27.01
N ASP A 187 -21.68 16.43 28.09
CA ASP A 187 -22.94 17.12 28.40
C ASP A 187 -22.70 18.61 28.75
N GLU A 188 -21.53 18.95 29.32
CA GLU A 188 -21.15 20.33 29.66
C GLU A 188 -20.68 21.14 28.44
N ILE A 189 -19.79 20.56 27.61
CA ILE A 189 -19.06 21.32 26.57
C ILE A 189 -19.35 20.86 25.14
N GLY A 190 -20.25 19.88 24.97
CA GLY A 190 -20.52 19.19 23.72
C GLY A 190 -19.46 18.13 23.38
N LYS A 191 -19.83 17.11 22.58
CA LYS A 191 -18.86 16.12 22.09
C LYS A 191 -17.73 16.74 21.25
N PRO A 192 -17.98 17.71 20.33
CA PRO A 192 -16.88 18.42 19.65
C PRO A 192 -15.97 19.15 20.62
N GLY A 193 -16.52 19.64 21.73
CA GLY A 193 -15.74 20.23 22.82
C GLY A 193 -14.82 19.23 23.51
N LEU A 194 -15.33 18.04 23.83
CA LEU A 194 -14.53 16.97 24.41
C LEU A 194 -13.42 16.51 23.46
N TYR A 195 -13.71 16.42 22.15
CA TYR A 195 -12.73 16.11 21.12
C TYR A 195 -11.64 17.19 21.04
N ALA A 196 -12.02 18.46 21.03
CA ALA A 196 -11.06 19.57 21.05
C ALA A 196 -10.18 19.54 22.30
N GLU A 197 -10.78 19.28 23.48
CA GLU A 197 -10.04 19.19 24.74
C GLU A 197 -9.02 18.05 24.71
N HIS A 198 -9.39 16.88 24.17
CA HIS A 198 -8.48 15.76 23.96
C HIS A 198 -7.31 16.14 23.04
N MET A 199 -7.61 16.64 21.84
CA MET A 199 -6.60 17.00 20.85
C MET A 199 -5.65 18.11 21.34
N MET A 200 -6.17 19.09 22.07
CA MET A 200 -5.32 20.16 22.60
C MET A 200 -4.41 19.72 23.74
N ARG A 201 -4.81 18.70 24.53
CA ARG A 201 -3.90 18.07 25.50
C ARG A 201 -2.75 17.35 24.80
N LEU A 202 -3.04 16.56 23.76
CA LEU A 202 -2.01 15.87 22.96
C LEU A 202 -1.05 16.87 22.31
N GLN A 203 -1.60 17.95 21.74
CA GLN A 203 -0.80 19.03 21.16
C GLN A 203 0.12 19.69 22.21
N GLY A 204 -0.38 19.94 23.42
CA GLY A 204 0.43 20.50 24.51
C GLY A 204 1.57 19.57 24.91
N MET A 205 1.32 18.26 25.01
CA MET A 205 2.33 17.25 25.33
C MET A 205 3.42 17.14 24.26
N LEU A 206 3.04 17.21 22.98
CA LEU A 206 3.99 17.22 21.86
C LEU A 206 4.78 18.53 21.79
N ALA A 207 4.15 19.67 22.07
CA ALA A 207 4.81 20.96 22.12
C ALA A 207 5.92 21.00 23.19
N GLN A 208 5.69 20.41 24.37
CA GLN A 208 6.71 20.24 25.42
C GLN A 208 7.93 19.43 24.95
N ARG A 209 7.74 18.56 23.95
CA ARG A 209 8.78 17.74 23.32
C ARG A 209 9.35 18.36 22.04
N ASN A 210 9.03 19.64 21.77
CA ASN A 210 9.40 20.33 20.53
C ASN A 210 8.94 19.57 19.28
N ARG A 211 7.70 19.06 19.30
CA ARG A 211 7.05 18.41 18.16
C ARG A 211 5.77 19.14 17.79
N LYS A 212 5.51 19.26 16.49
CA LYS A 212 4.22 19.69 15.95
C LYS A 212 3.23 18.51 15.95
N THR A 213 1.95 18.82 15.80
CA THR A 213 0.86 17.83 15.85
C THR A 213 0.17 17.76 14.50
N MET A 214 -0.08 16.54 14.04
CA MET A 214 -0.88 16.25 12.85
C MET A 214 -2.07 15.38 13.26
N ILE A 215 -3.24 15.61 12.66
CA ILE A 215 -4.46 14.83 12.90
C ILE A 215 -5.13 14.46 11.59
N TRP A 216 -5.89 13.37 11.61
CA TRP A 216 -6.86 13.12 10.56
C TRP A 216 -8.03 14.09 10.69
N ARG A 217 -8.57 14.54 9.56
CA ARG A 217 -9.90 15.15 9.53
C ARG A 217 -10.90 14.06 9.90
N HIS A 218 -11.75 14.28 10.90
CA HIS A 218 -12.78 13.32 11.26
C HIS A 218 -13.92 13.36 10.22
N GLU A 219 -14.34 12.20 9.74
CA GLU A 219 -15.31 12.03 8.66
C GLU A 219 -16.73 12.50 9.04
N GLU A 220 -17.10 12.39 10.32
CA GLU A 220 -18.39 12.87 10.84
C GLU A 220 -18.42 14.39 11.15
N GLY A 221 -17.37 15.16 10.84
CA GLY A 221 -17.37 16.63 10.99
C GLY A 221 -16.89 17.18 12.33
N PHE A 222 -16.39 16.32 13.23
CA PHE A 222 -15.87 16.73 14.55
C PHE A 222 -14.75 17.76 14.46
N THR A 223 -13.87 17.65 13.45
CA THR A 223 -12.78 18.61 13.24
C THR A 223 -13.31 20.01 12.92
N GLU A 224 -14.36 20.10 12.11
CA GLU A 224 -15.00 21.35 11.73
C GLU A 224 -15.83 21.95 12.86
N GLU A 225 -16.64 21.15 13.55
CA GLU A 225 -17.44 21.60 14.70
C GLU A 225 -16.57 22.08 15.87
N ALA A 226 -15.35 21.52 15.99
CA ALA A 226 -14.37 21.91 16.99
C ALA A 226 -13.44 23.05 16.54
N ALA A 227 -13.61 23.60 15.33
CA ALA A 227 -12.61 24.47 14.71
C ALA A 227 -12.21 25.69 15.56
N ASP A 228 -13.15 26.31 16.28
CA ASP A 228 -12.89 27.48 17.15
C ASP A 228 -12.08 27.14 18.40
N ARG A 229 -11.96 25.84 18.73
CA ARG A 229 -11.28 25.33 19.92
C ARG A 229 -9.98 24.60 19.59
N LEU A 230 -9.74 24.30 18.32
CA LEU A 230 -8.51 23.67 17.84
C LEU A 230 -7.47 24.74 17.46
N SER A 231 -6.21 24.47 17.79
CA SER A 231 -5.10 25.31 17.33
C SER A 231 -5.00 25.27 15.81
N LYS A 232 -4.82 26.44 15.18
CA LYS A 232 -4.62 26.55 13.73
C LYS A 232 -3.23 26.08 13.29
N ASP A 233 -2.32 25.84 14.23
CA ASP A 233 -0.98 25.27 13.97
C ASP A 233 -0.99 23.74 13.79
N ILE A 234 -2.12 23.08 14.04
CA ILE A 234 -2.27 21.64 13.80
C ILE A 234 -2.35 21.39 12.29
N ALA A 235 -1.58 20.41 11.80
CA ALA A 235 -1.74 19.93 10.43
C ALA A 235 -2.96 19.01 10.33
N ILE A 236 -3.86 19.27 9.38
CA ILE A 236 -5.07 18.47 9.17
C ILE A 236 -4.91 17.66 7.89
N PHE A 237 -4.96 16.34 8.03
CA PHE A 237 -4.88 15.39 6.94
C PHE A 237 -6.31 15.09 6.48
N ASP A 238 -6.72 15.71 5.37
CA ASP A 238 -8.04 15.55 4.75
C ASP A 238 -8.02 14.33 3.83
N TRP A 239 -8.75 13.28 4.19
CA TRP A 239 -8.67 11.98 3.55
C TRP A 239 -9.89 11.65 2.72
N HIS A 240 -9.63 11.27 1.46
CA HIS A 240 -10.63 10.89 0.47
C HIS A 240 -10.03 9.81 -0.42
N TYR A 241 -10.58 8.60 -0.36
CA TYR A 241 -10.00 7.44 -1.08
C TYR A 241 -10.77 7.08 -2.36
N GLY A 242 -11.97 7.64 -2.54
CA GLY A 242 -12.79 7.44 -3.73
C GLY A 242 -12.57 8.52 -4.79
N ASN A 243 -12.73 8.15 -6.06
CA ASN A 243 -12.78 9.12 -7.15
C ASN A 243 -14.07 9.94 -7.06
N GLN A 244 -13.95 11.23 -6.77
CA GLN A 244 -15.08 12.14 -6.56
C GLN A 244 -15.12 13.27 -7.59
N ARG A 245 -16.32 13.82 -7.83
CA ARG A 245 -16.52 14.97 -8.71
C ARG A 245 -15.89 16.26 -8.15
N SER A 246 -15.79 16.37 -6.83
CA SER A 246 -15.28 17.56 -6.12
C SER A 246 -14.86 17.21 -4.69
N TYR A 247 -13.97 18.01 -4.10
CA TYR A 247 -13.45 17.83 -2.75
C TYR A 247 -13.69 19.10 -1.91
N PRO A 248 -14.93 19.34 -1.43
CA PRO A 248 -15.32 20.59 -0.78
C PRO A 248 -14.70 20.79 0.61
N SER A 249 -14.29 19.70 1.27
CA SER A 249 -13.62 19.71 2.58
C SER A 249 -12.36 20.59 2.60
N LEU A 250 -11.58 20.59 1.51
CA LEU A 250 -10.40 21.44 1.38
C LEU A 250 -10.74 22.93 1.57
N GLU A 251 -11.77 23.41 0.89
CA GLU A 251 -12.22 24.80 0.97
C GLU A 251 -12.87 25.09 2.34
N GLN A 252 -13.63 24.14 2.87
CA GLN A 252 -14.26 24.26 4.18
C GLN A 252 -13.20 24.43 5.28
N LEU A 253 -12.14 23.62 5.29
CA LEU A 253 -11.05 23.72 6.25
C LEU A 253 -10.31 25.06 6.15
N GLN A 254 -10.05 25.55 4.94
CA GLN A 254 -9.45 26.87 4.73
C GLN A 254 -10.34 28.01 5.25
N LYS A 255 -11.67 27.94 5.00
CA LYS A 255 -12.64 28.93 5.53
C LYS A 255 -12.70 28.93 7.06
N LEU A 256 -12.46 27.79 7.69
CA LEU A 256 -12.35 27.65 9.14
C LEU A 256 -10.98 28.11 9.69
N GLY A 257 -10.10 28.64 8.83
CA GLY A 257 -8.82 29.22 9.22
C GLY A 257 -7.68 28.22 9.37
N PHE A 258 -7.87 26.95 8.97
CA PHE A 258 -6.79 25.98 8.94
C PHE A 258 -5.92 26.22 7.70
N TRP A 259 -4.66 26.59 7.93
CA TRP A 259 -3.69 26.89 6.87
C TRP A 259 -2.81 25.69 6.49
N ASN A 260 -2.64 24.75 7.42
CA ASN A 260 -1.79 23.56 7.24
C ASN A 260 -2.64 22.32 6.91
N VAL A 261 -3.34 22.35 5.78
CA VAL A 261 -4.15 21.23 5.29
C VAL A 261 -3.32 20.35 4.35
N TRP A 262 -3.50 19.03 4.46
CA TRP A 262 -2.83 18.03 3.63
C TRP A 262 -3.87 17.22 2.85
N ALA A 263 -3.74 17.15 1.52
CA ALA A 263 -4.60 16.30 0.70
C ALA A 263 -4.11 14.85 0.77
N THR A 264 -4.96 13.93 1.19
CA THR A 264 -4.55 12.54 1.46
C THR A 264 -5.37 11.54 0.63
N PRO A 265 -4.98 11.32 -0.65
CA PRO A 265 -5.54 10.25 -1.46
C PRO A 265 -5.03 8.89 -0.97
N ALA A 266 -5.54 7.80 -1.53
CA ALA A 266 -5.02 6.47 -1.23
C ALA A 266 -4.77 5.61 -2.47
N VAL A 267 -3.79 4.73 -2.35
CA VAL A 267 -3.66 3.56 -3.21
C VAL A 267 -4.66 2.52 -2.71
N THR A 268 -5.80 2.39 -3.39
CA THR A 268 -6.92 1.54 -2.94
C THR A 268 -6.79 0.09 -3.38
N ARG A 269 -5.58 -0.48 -3.31
CA ARG A 269 -5.29 -1.88 -3.66
C ARG A 269 -5.81 -2.91 -2.62
N TYR A 270 -6.56 -2.42 -1.63
CA TYR A 270 -7.13 -3.15 -0.51
C TYR A 270 -8.67 -3.26 -0.55
N TYR A 271 -9.34 -2.77 -1.61
CA TYR A 271 -10.80 -2.76 -1.72
C TYR A 271 -11.37 -3.49 -2.95
N SER A 272 -12.59 -3.99 -2.74
CA SER A 272 -13.44 -4.81 -3.60
C SER A 272 -14.19 -4.02 -4.69
N ARG A 273 -14.36 -4.62 -5.88
CA ARG A 273 -15.35 -4.37 -6.96
C ARG A 273 -15.59 -2.92 -7.46
N PRO A 274 -15.59 -2.69 -8.79
CA PRO A 274 -14.65 -3.22 -9.77
C PRO A 274 -13.84 -2.05 -10.35
N ASN A 275 -12.51 -2.22 -10.40
CA ASN A 275 -11.48 -1.30 -10.93
C ASN A 275 -10.75 -0.42 -9.91
N ASP A 276 -9.86 -1.08 -9.15
CA ASP A 276 -9.04 -0.44 -8.12
C ASP A 276 -8.16 0.66 -8.70
N PHE A 277 -7.55 0.46 -9.88
CA PHE A 277 -6.61 1.42 -10.44
C PHE A 277 -7.28 2.62 -11.11
N ASP A 278 -8.36 2.48 -11.88
CA ASP A 278 -9.03 3.67 -12.41
C ASP A 278 -9.63 4.51 -11.28
N THR A 279 -10.10 3.86 -10.22
CA THR A 279 -10.57 4.54 -9.01
C THR A 279 -9.40 5.20 -8.26
N THR A 280 -8.28 4.50 -8.06
CA THR A 280 -7.06 5.00 -7.41
C THR A 280 -6.47 6.18 -8.18
N LEU A 281 -6.18 6.01 -9.47
CA LEU A 281 -5.58 7.04 -10.31
C LEU A 281 -6.56 8.22 -10.49
N GLY A 282 -7.85 7.94 -10.63
CA GLY A 282 -8.89 8.96 -10.67
C GLY A 282 -8.97 9.80 -9.39
N ASN A 283 -8.94 9.14 -8.22
CA ASN A 283 -8.89 9.79 -6.91
C ASN A 283 -7.63 10.64 -6.76
N ILE A 284 -6.45 10.06 -7.00
CA ILE A 284 -5.15 10.76 -6.91
C ILE A 284 -5.16 12.01 -7.80
N ARG A 285 -5.47 11.86 -9.10
CA ARG A 285 -5.49 12.99 -10.04
C ARG A 285 -6.51 14.04 -9.65
N GLY A 286 -7.73 13.61 -9.34
CA GLY A 286 -8.83 14.53 -9.02
C GLY A 286 -8.59 15.29 -7.74
N PHE A 287 -8.14 14.60 -6.68
CA PHE A 287 -7.95 15.21 -5.38
C PHE A 287 -6.73 16.14 -5.36
N LEU A 288 -5.60 15.70 -5.92
CA LEU A 288 -4.40 16.54 -6.01
C LEU A 288 -4.58 17.71 -6.98
N GLY A 289 -5.37 17.55 -8.04
CA GLY A 289 -5.80 18.65 -8.90
C GLY A 289 -6.60 19.70 -8.13
N ALA A 290 -7.61 19.28 -7.37
CA ALA A 290 -8.41 20.18 -6.53
C ALA A 290 -7.59 20.85 -5.41
N ALA A 291 -6.61 20.13 -4.87
CA ALA A 291 -5.66 20.64 -3.88
C ALA A 291 -4.75 21.73 -4.47
N ALA A 292 -4.22 21.51 -5.68
CA ALA A 292 -3.39 22.48 -6.38
C ALA A 292 -4.16 23.77 -6.73
N GLU A 293 -5.40 23.66 -7.21
CA GLU A 293 -6.28 24.81 -7.47
C GLU A 293 -6.48 25.68 -6.21
N ARG A 294 -6.54 25.05 -5.04
CA ARG A 294 -6.73 25.68 -3.73
C ARG A 294 -5.44 26.05 -3.03
N LYS A 295 -4.28 25.80 -3.65
CA LYS A 295 -2.94 26.05 -3.08
C LYS A 295 -2.74 25.35 -1.73
N ILE A 296 -3.22 24.11 -1.63
CA ILE A 296 -2.99 23.26 -0.45
C ILE A 296 -1.48 22.93 -0.37
N PRO A 297 -0.85 23.04 0.81
CA PRO A 297 0.60 23.03 0.91
C PRO A 297 1.26 21.65 0.84
N GLY A 298 0.51 20.57 1.06
CA GLY A 298 1.08 19.23 1.11
C GLY A 298 0.12 18.12 0.71
N GLU A 299 0.69 16.96 0.40
CA GLU A 299 -0.02 15.71 0.15
C GLU A 299 0.56 14.57 0.98
N CYS A 300 -0.30 13.63 1.36
CA CYS A 300 0.10 12.37 1.97
C CYS A 300 -0.72 11.22 1.39
N THR A 301 -0.18 10.58 0.36
CA THR A 301 -0.80 9.40 -0.24
C THR A 301 -0.70 8.20 0.70
N CYS A 302 -1.85 7.61 1.01
CA CYS A 302 -1.95 6.48 1.93
C CYS A 302 -1.88 5.13 1.20
N THR A 303 -1.17 4.17 1.79
CA THR A 303 -1.20 2.76 1.41
C THR A 303 -1.72 1.95 2.60
N TRP A 304 -3.03 1.83 2.73
CA TRP A 304 -3.62 1.03 3.80
C TRP A 304 -3.44 -0.46 3.51
N CYS A 305 -2.62 -1.15 4.30
CA CYS A 305 -2.38 -2.58 4.17
C CYS A 305 -3.35 -3.38 5.04
N HIS A 306 -4.63 -3.46 4.63
CA HIS A 306 -5.55 -4.43 5.22
C HIS A 306 -5.27 -5.81 4.62
N GLY A 307 -4.57 -6.66 5.36
CA GLY A 307 -4.15 -7.98 4.87
C GLY A 307 -2.90 -7.86 4.00
N ILE A 308 -1.77 -8.20 4.59
CA ILE A 308 -0.45 -8.22 3.95
C ILE A 308 -0.31 -9.41 2.98
N TRP A 309 -1.33 -10.29 2.85
CA TRP A 309 -1.11 -11.63 2.32
C TRP A 309 -1.93 -12.02 1.09
N GLY A 310 -1.22 -12.73 0.20
CA GLY A 310 -1.80 -13.59 -0.83
C GLY A 310 -2.04 -12.94 -2.19
N GLY A 311 -1.56 -11.73 -2.43
CA GLY A 311 -1.74 -11.02 -3.70
C GLY A 311 -1.55 -9.52 -3.54
N ARG A 312 -2.36 -8.77 -4.29
CA ARG A 312 -2.29 -7.34 -4.62
C ARG A 312 -2.05 -6.30 -3.50
N ASN A 313 -1.66 -6.62 -2.28
CA ASN A 313 -1.17 -5.63 -1.30
C ASN A 313 0.33 -5.73 -0.98
N MET A 314 1.09 -6.46 -1.80
CA MET A 314 2.56 -6.43 -1.73
C MET A 314 3.08 -5.01 -1.89
N PHE A 315 3.93 -4.57 -0.96
CA PHE A 315 4.42 -3.20 -0.88
C PHE A 315 5.01 -2.71 -2.21
N GLU A 316 5.84 -3.52 -2.86
CA GLU A 316 6.48 -3.22 -4.14
C GLU A 316 5.48 -2.80 -5.21
N LEU A 317 4.32 -3.45 -5.24
CA LEU A 317 3.34 -3.24 -6.29
C LEU A 317 2.48 -1.98 -6.07
N ASN A 318 2.54 -1.38 -4.88
CA ASN A 318 1.94 -0.07 -4.59
C ASN A 318 2.74 1.09 -5.21
N PHE A 319 4.02 0.87 -5.56
CA PHE A 319 4.85 1.91 -6.18
C PHE A 319 4.24 2.46 -7.47
N TYR A 320 3.48 1.66 -8.22
CA TYR A 320 2.81 2.15 -9.44
C TYR A 320 1.92 3.36 -9.16
N ALA A 321 1.01 3.26 -8.19
CA ALA A 321 0.11 4.35 -7.85
C ALA A 321 0.80 5.44 -7.00
N LEU A 322 1.76 5.08 -6.15
CA LEU A 322 2.56 6.06 -5.41
C LEU A 322 3.35 6.98 -6.35
N LEU A 323 4.01 6.43 -7.37
CA LEU A 323 4.73 7.20 -8.38
C LEU A 323 3.78 8.09 -9.20
N TYR A 324 2.57 7.61 -9.49
CA TYR A 324 1.54 8.44 -10.12
C TYR A 324 1.12 9.60 -9.21
N SER A 325 0.99 9.35 -7.91
CA SER A 325 0.69 10.38 -6.93
C SER A 325 1.79 11.44 -6.86
N ALA A 326 3.06 11.01 -6.85
CA ALA A 326 4.19 11.90 -6.90
C ALA A 326 4.19 12.79 -8.16
N GLN A 327 3.83 12.22 -9.32
CA GLN A 327 3.65 12.98 -10.56
C GLN A 327 2.52 14.00 -10.45
N CYS A 328 1.37 13.60 -9.91
CA CYS A 328 0.21 14.47 -9.75
C CYS A 328 0.47 15.60 -8.74
N ALA A 329 1.24 15.33 -7.68
CA ALA A 329 1.61 16.33 -6.68
C ALA A 329 2.64 17.33 -7.23
N TRP A 330 3.63 16.85 -8.01
CA TRP A 330 4.65 17.69 -8.63
C TRP A 330 4.11 18.53 -9.77
N ASN A 331 3.31 17.92 -10.65
CA ASN A 331 2.74 18.57 -11.82
C ASN A 331 1.31 18.08 -12.11
N PRO A 332 0.30 18.62 -11.41
CA PRO A 332 -1.10 18.24 -11.58
C PRO A 332 -1.61 18.39 -13.01
N SER A 333 -1.07 19.35 -13.78
CA SER A 333 -1.49 19.61 -15.16
C SER A 333 -0.95 18.59 -16.18
N ALA A 334 0.08 17.82 -15.81
CA ALA A 334 0.68 16.78 -16.66
C ALA A 334 0.24 15.35 -16.28
N ALA A 335 -0.87 15.18 -15.56
CA ALA A 335 -1.36 13.90 -15.04
C ALA A 335 -1.99 12.97 -16.11
N SER A 336 -1.46 12.94 -17.34
CA SER A 336 -1.86 11.96 -18.35
C SER A 336 -1.42 10.56 -17.92
N GLU A 337 -2.38 9.67 -17.70
CA GLU A 337 -2.11 8.27 -17.33
C GLU A 337 -1.31 7.54 -18.41
N ASP A 338 -1.61 7.82 -19.68
CA ASP A 338 -0.95 7.20 -20.83
C ASP A 338 0.53 7.61 -20.94
N ASP A 339 0.82 8.91 -20.75
CA ASP A 339 2.20 9.39 -20.70
C ASP A 339 2.94 8.86 -19.47
N PHE A 340 2.27 8.82 -18.32
CA PHE A 340 2.82 8.24 -17.09
C PHE A 340 3.20 6.77 -17.28
N ARG A 341 2.32 5.93 -17.83
CA ARG A 341 2.59 4.51 -18.06
C ARG A 341 3.79 4.29 -18.97
N ARG A 342 3.88 5.02 -20.09
CA ARG A 342 5.07 4.96 -20.97
C ARG A 342 6.35 5.35 -20.24
N ARG A 343 6.32 6.44 -19.47
CA ARG A 343 7.49 6.93 -18.73
C ARG A 343 7.88 5.97 -17.61
N LEU A 344 6.92 5.39 -16.91
CA LEU A 344 7.16 4.36 -15.91
C LEU A 344 7.89 3.18 -16.55
N ALA A 345 7.36 2.62 -17.64
CA ALA A 345 7.99 1.52 -18.37
C ALA A 345 9.47 1.83 -18.74
N ARG A 346 9.72 3.02 -19.30
CA ARG A 346 11.08 3.44 -19.70
C ARG A 346 12.01 3.75 -18.54
N HIS A 347 11.54 4.48 -17.52
CA HIS A 347 12.41 4.97 -16.46
C HIS A 347 12.55 3.98 -15.31
N TRP A 348 11.44 3.39 -14.86
CA TRP A 348 11.41 2.42 -13.76
C TRP A 348 12.02 1.09 -14.16
N PHE A 349 11.68 0.58 -15.36
CA PHE A 349 12.14 -0.73 -15.81
C PHE A 349 13.30 -0.68 -16.82
N GLY A 350 13.48 0.45 -17.52
CA GLY A 350 14.47 0.52 -18.60
C GLY A 350 14.02 -0.19 -19.88
N LEU A 351 12.70 -0.34 -20.08
CA LEU A 351 12.13 -1.01 -21.25
C LEU A 351 12.13 -0.07 -22.47
N GLU A 352 12.26 -0.67 -23.65
CA GLU A 352 12.20 0.01 -24.95
C GLU A 352 11.03 -0.58 -25.74
N GLY A 353 10.25 0.25 -26.43
CA GLY A 353 9.06 -0.20 -27.14
C GLY A 353 8.11 0.94 -27.50
N GLU A 354 7.22 0.67 -28.45
CA GLU A 354 6.20 1.61 -28.92
C GLU A 354 4.89 1.51 -28.12
N ASN A 355 4.53 0.31 -27.66
CA ASN A 355 3.23 0.01 -27.02
C ASN A 355 3.30 -0.05 -25.48
N LEU A 356 4.33 0.55 -24.86
CA LEU A 356 4.61 0.42 -23.42
C LEU A 356 3.43 0.84 -22.51
N SER A 357 2.58 1.76 -22.95
CA SER A 357 1.38 2.16 -22.18
C SER A 357 0.39 1.01 -22.03
N GLU A 358 0.10 0.34 -23.15
CA GLU A 358 -0.81 -0.80 -23.21
C GLU A 358 -0.23 -2.01 -22.48
N GLU A 359 1.07 -2.24 -22.62
CA GLU A 359 1.78 -3.29 -21.88
C GLU A 359 1.69 -3.08 -20.37
N VAL A 360 1.84 -1.85 -19.85
CA VAL A 360 1.63 -1.55 -18.43
C VAL A 360 0.20 -1.85 -17.99
N ILE A 361 -0.80 -1.53 -18.82
CA ILE A 361 -2.20 -1.89 -18.54
C ILE A 361 -2.32 -3.41 -18.42
N VAL A 362 -1.74 -4.16 -19.36
CA VAL A 362 -1.79 -5.63 -19.32
C VAL A 362 -1.06 -6.16 -18.08
N ALA A 363 0.14 -5.68 -17.78
CA ALA A 363 0.96 -6.13 -16.65
C ALA A 363 0.27 -5.91 -15.29
N TRP A 364 -0.37 -4.77 -15.06
CA TRP A 364 -1.00 -4.45 -13.78
C TRP A 364 -2.50 -4.79 -13.69
N HIS A 365 -3.23 -4.70 -14.80
CA HIS A 365 -4.69 -4.83 -14.80
C HIS A 365 -5.16 -6.18 -15.36
N ALA A 366 -4.47 -6.78 -16.33
CA ALA A 366 -4.95 -8.01 -16.98
C ALA A 366 -5.12 -9.24 -16.08
N PRO A 367 -4.39 -9.45 -14.96
CA PRO A 367 -4.65 -10.61 -14.11
C PRO A 367 -6.08 -10.64 -13.52
N LEU A 368 -6.79 -9.50 -13.49
CA LEU A 368 -8.22 -9.46 -13.17
C LEU A 368 -9.12 -9.18 -14.39
N GLY A 369 -8.55 -8.71 -15.50
CA GLY A 369 -9.31 -8.19 -16.63
C GLY A 369 -10.01 -6.86 -16.30
N THR A 370 -10.69 -6.30 -17.30
CA THR A 370 -11.56 -5.14 -17.13
C THR A 370 -12.77 -5.48 -16.24
N VAL A 371 -13.46 -4.46 -15.73
CA VAL A 371 -14.71 -4.60 -14.96
C VAL A 371 -15.73 -5.55 -15.62
N LYS A 372 -15.78 -5.57 -16.97
CA LYS A 372 -16.72 -6.40 -17.72
C LYS A 372 -16.25 -7.84 -17.90
N GLU A 373 -14.96 -8.10 -17.75
CA GLU A 373 -14.35 -9.43 -17.83
C GLU A 373 -14.28 -10.12 -16.46
N GLN A 374 -14.33 -9.36 -15.36
CA GLN A 374 -14.29 -9.87 -14.00
C GLN A 374 -15.53 -10.73 -13.67
N LEU A 375 -15.29 -11.90 -13.05
CA LEU A 375 -16.32 -12.85 -12.63
C LEU A 375 -16.16 -13.15 -11.13
N PHE A 376 -15.92 -14.40 -10.72
CA PHE A 376 -15.81 -14.74 -9.30
C PHE A 376 -14.57 -14.15 -8.59
N TRP A 377 -13.62 -13.61 -9.35
CA TRP A 377 -12.41 -12.93 -8.88
C TRP A 377 -12.55 -11.40 -8.90
N ASP A 378 -13.77 -10.86 -8.95
CA ASP A 378 -14.04 -9.42 -8.95
C ASP A 378 -13.69 -8.72 -7.62
N ASP A 379 -13.45 -9.50 -6.56
CA ASP A 379 -12.90 -9.06 -5.29
C ASP A 379 -11.57 -9.77 -4.99
N SER A 380 -10.49 -9.01 -4.92
CA SER A 380 -9.16 -9.52 -4.58
C SER A 380 -9.10 -10.04 -3.14
N ARG A 381 -10.00 -9.58 -2.25
CA ARG A 381 -10.12 -10.09 -0.87
C ARG A 381 -10.68 -11.51 -0.79
N ASP A 382 -11.37 -11.97 -1.84
CA ASP A 382 -11.94 -13.31 -1.89
C ASP A 382 -10.93 -14.36 -2.37
N ALA A 383 -9.83 -13.95 -3.01
CA ALA A 383 -8.84 -14.88 -3.56
C ALA A 383 -8.17 -15.72 -2.45
N GLU A 384 -7.72 -15.08 -1.37
CA GLU A 384 -7.05 -15.78 -0.26
C GLU A 384 -7.98 -16.79 0.44
N PRO A 385 -9.20 -16.42 0.90
CA PRO A 385 -10.13 -17.38 1.49
C PRO A 385 -10.42 -18.59 0.59
N ARG A 386 -10.53 -18.39 -0.73
CA ARG A 386 -10.77 -19.47 -1.69
C ARG A 386 -9.56 -20.39 -1.85
N LEU A 387 -8.35 -19.85 -1.86
CA LEU A 387 -7.11 -20.64 -1.89
C LEU A 387 -6.92 -21.41 -0.56
N ALA A 388 -7.29 -20.80 0.56
CA ALA A 388 -7.17 -21.39 1.89
C ALA A 388 -8.27 -22.41 2.23
N ALA A 389 -9.39 -22.42 1.51
CA ALA A 389 -10.53 -23.26 1.82
C ALA A 389 -10.15 -24.76 1.79
N PRO A 390 -10.75 -25.60 2.65
CA PRO A 390 -10.66 -27.05 2.51
C PRO A 390 -11.08 -27.50 1.09
N PRO A 391 -10.45 -28.55 0.50
CA PRO A 391 -10.82 -29.03 -0.83
C PRO A 391 -12.31 -29.36 -0.98
N ALA A 392 -12.94 -29.90 0.07
CA ALA A 392 -14.37 -30.19 0.09
C ALA A 392 -15.26 -28.96 -0.15
N GLU A 393 -14.89 -27.81 0.41
CA GLU A 393 -15.65 -26.57 0.21
C GLU A 393 -15.54 -26.07 -1.24
N THR A 394 -14.35 -26.18 -1.84
CA THR A 394 -14.16 -25.84 -3.26
C THR A 394 -14.97 -26.78 -4.16
N ILE A 395 -14.99 -28.08 -3.84
CA ILE A 395 -15.79 -29.07 -4.59
C ILE A 395 -17.28 -28.77 -4.45
N ALA A 396 -17.77 -28.50 -3.24
CA ALA A 396 -19.17 -28.14 -3.00
C ALA A 396 -19.58 -26.86 -3.73
N ASP A 397 -18.69 -25.85 -3.78
CA ASP A 397 -18.90 -24.61 -4.54
C ASP A 397 -19.05 -24.89 -6.04
N VAL A 398 -18.19 -25.73 -6.62
CA VAL A 398 -18.28 -26.11 -8.04
C VAL A 398 -19.50 -26.98 -8.34
N GLU A 399 -19.85 -27.92 -7.46
CA GLU A 399 -21.07 -28.74 -7.60
C GLU A 399 -22.34 -27.87 -7.57
N LYS A 400 -22.34 -26.81 -6.75
CA LYS A 400 -23.45 -25.85 -6.65
C LYS A 400 -23.49 -24.85 -7.81
N CYS A 401 -22.33 -24.43 -8.31
CA CYS A 401 -22.16 -23.46 -9.38
C CYS A 401 -21.24 -24.03 -10.48
N PRO A 402 -21.75 -24.91 -11.36
CA PRO A 402 -20.94 -25.56 -12.40
C PRO A 402 -20.23 -24.59 -13.35
N GLU A 403 -20.78 -23.40 -13.56
CA GLU A 403 -20.17 -22.32 -14.34
C GLU A 403 -18.79 -21.89 -13.80
N ARG A 404 -18.47 -22.19 -12.53
CA ARG A 404 -17.18 -21.85 -11.91
C ARG A 404 -15.99 -22.41 -12.70
N THR A 405 -16.13 -23.57 -13.37
CA THR A 405 -15.04 -24.12 -14.19
C THR A 405 -14.79 -23.29 -15.45
N GLU A 406 -15.84 -22.86 -16.15
CA GLU A 406 -15.71 -21.97 -17.31
C GLU A 406 -15.14 -20.61 -16.90
N GLN A 407 -15.54 -20.10 -15.74
CA GLN A 407 -14.97 -18.88 -15.18
C GLN A 407 -13.47 -19.08 -14.86
N ALA A 408 -13.08 -20.21 -14.28
CA ALA A 408 -11.68 -20.51 -14.00
C ALA A 408 -10.83 -20.59 -15.28
N ASP A 409 -11.34 -21.17 -16.37
CA ASP A 409 -10.67 -21.17 -17.67
C ASP A 409 -10.44 -19.74 -18.19
N LYS A 410 -11.46 -18.87 -18.10
CA LYS A 410 -11.34 -17.44 -18.45
C LYS A 410 -10.28 -16.72 -17.60
N LEU A 411 -10.20 -17.01 -16.30
CA LEU A 411 -9.16 -16.46 -15.43
C LEU A 411 -7.76 -16.89 -15.89
N LEU A 412 -7.58 -18.16 -16.31
CA LEU A 412 -6.31 -18.64 -16.83
C LEU A 412 -5.94 -17.97 -18.17
N GLU A 413 -6.90 -17.70 -19.05
CA GLU A 413 -6.66 -16.93 -20.28
C GLU A 413 -6.17 -15.51 -19.96
N LEU A 414 -6.79 -14.84 -18.98
CA LEU A 414 -6.36 -13.52 -18.49
C LEU A 414 -4.93 -13.54 -17.96
N CYS A 415 -4.60 -14.55 -17.16
CA CYS A 415 -3.25 -14.75 -16.63
C CYS A 415 -2.22 -15.01 -17.75
N GLY A 416 -2.59 -15.80 -18.75
CA GLY A 416 -1.76 -16.03 -19.93
C GLY A 416 -1.46 -14.75 -20.71
N ARG A 417 -2.44 -13.84 -20.86
CA ARG A 417 -2.20 -12.51 -21.45
C ARG A 417 -1.19 -11.70 -20.65
N ALA A 418 -1.31 -11.69 -19.32
CA ALA A 418 -0.39 -10.97 -18.45
C ALA A 418 1.04 -11.54 -18.54
N ARG A 419 1.19 -12.88 -18.53
CA ARG A 419 2.50 -13.55 -18.73
C ARG A 419 3.14 -13.21 -20.07
N GLY A 420 2.35 -13.11 -21.14
CA GLY A 420 2.83 -12.73 -22.46
C GLY A 420 3.57 -11.39 -22.50
N VAL A 421 3.28 -10.48 -21.56
CA VAL A 421 3.99 -9.21 -21.38
C VAL A 421 5.10 -9.33 -20.32
N LEU A 422 4.77 -9.94 -19.18
CA LEU A 422 5.67 -9.95 -18.02
C LEU A 422 6.90 -10.85 -18.19
N GLU A 423 6.80 -11.96 -18.92
CA GLU A 423 7.95 -12.86 -19.15
C GLU A 423 9.03 -12.25 -20.07
N PRO A 424 8.67 -11.55 -21.18
CA PRO A 424 9.61 -10.68 -21.90
C PRO A 424 10.22 -9.60 -21.00
N TRP A 425 9.38 -8.86 -20.26
CA TRP A 425 9.86 -7.82 -19.34
C TRP A 425 10.85 -8.36 -18.31
N GLN A 426 10.65 -9.58 -17.81
CA GLN A 426 11.58 -10.19 -16.85
C GLN A 426 12.99 -10.38 -17.43
N LYS A 427 13.12 -10.56 -18.75
CA LYS A 427 14.39 -10.69 -19.45
C LYS A 427 14.97 -9.33 -19.87
N GLU A 428 14.11 -8.38 -20.20
CA GLU A 428 14.49 -7.10 -20.81
C GLU A 428 14.68 -5.96 -19.79
N ALA A 429 13.99 -6.02 -18.65
CA ALA A 429 14.05 -4.98 -17.62
C ALA A 429 15.48 -4.83 -17.10
N ARG A 430 16.05 -3.64 -17.32
CA ARG A 430 17.41 -3.25 -16.91
C ARG A 430 17.44 -2.69 -15.48
N ARG A 431 16.27 -2.38 -14.90
CA ARG A 431 16.08 -1.77 -13.58
C ARG A 431 14.84 -2.35 -12.90
N ASN A 432 14.82 -2.35 -11.57
CA ASN A 432 13.67 -2.76 -10.74
C ASN A 432 13.00 -4.07 -11.19
N ARG A 433 13.82 -5.06 -11.55
CA ARG A 433 13.36 -6.39 -11.96
C ARG A 433 12.55 -7.09 -10.86
N SER A 434 12.80 -6.76 -9.59
CA SER A 434 11.99 -7.18 -8.43
C SER A 434 10.50 -6.89 -8.65
N THR A 435 10.15 -5.70 -9.13
CA THR A 435 8.75 -5.35 -9.41
C THR A 435 8.13 -6.30 -10.44
N VAL A 436 8.87 -6.71 -11.47
CA VAL A 436 8.40 -7.70 -12.47
C VAL A 436 8.20 -9.07 -11.82
N ASP A 437 9.11 -9.50 -10.94
CA ASP A 437 8.96 -10.77 -10.22
C ASP A 437 7.69 -10.78 -9.35
N PHE A 438 7.37 -9.67 -8.68
CA PHE A 438 6.13 -9.57 -7.89
C PHE A 438 4.87 -9.46 -8.75
N LEU A 439 4.95 -8.86 -9.94
CA LEU A 439 3.84 -8.87 -10.90
C LEU A 439 3.57 -10.28 -11.43
N LEU A 440 4.62 -11.03 -11.77
CA LEU A 440 4.52 -12.45 -12.14
C LEU A 440 3.96 -13.29 -10.99
N HIS A 441 4.35 -12.98 -9.76
CA HIS A 441 3.81 -13.67 -8.60
C HIS A 441 2.34 -13.34 -8.34
N ASP A 442 1.89 -12.09 -8.54
CA ASP A 442 0.46 -11.74 -8.51
C ASP A 442 -0.32 -12.55 -9.55
N VAL A 443 0.19 -12.68 -10.77
CA VAL A 443 -0.40 -13.56 -11.80
C VAL A 443 -0.44 -15.02 -11.33
N HIS A 444 0.66 -15.52 -10.77
CA HIS A 444 0.79 -16.91 -10.33
C HIS A 444 -0.24 -17.30 -9.26
N ILE A 445 -0.62 -16.36 -8.40
CA ILE A 445 -1.69 -16.55 -7.39
C ILE A 445 -3.03 -16.85 -8.07
N TYR A 446 -3.44 -16.03 -9.04
CA TYR A 446 -4.70 -16.22 -9.75
C TYR A 446 -4.69 -17.45 -10.66
N GLU A 447 -3.54 -17.79 -11.24
CA GLU A 447 -3.37 -19.04 -11.99
C GLU A 447 -3.57 -20.27 -11.10
N THR A 448 -3.01 -20.24 -9.90
CA THR A 448 -3.16 -21.32 -8.93
C THR A 448 -4.60 -21.43 -8.46
N LEU A 449 -5.30 -20.31 -8.27
CA LEU A 449 -6.73 -20.30 -7.95
C LEU A 449 -7.57 -20.96 -9.08
N GLY A 450 -7.31 -20.59 -10.34
CA GLY A 450 -7.96 -21.22 -11.50
C GLY A 450 -7.67 -22.72 -11.60
N ARG A 451 -6.39 -23.11 -11.55
CA ARG A 451 -5.97 -24.53 -11.60
C ARG A 451 -6.54 -25.35 -10.46
N ARG A 452 -6.59 -24.79 -9.25
CA ARG A 452 -7.20 -25.43 -8.06
C ARG A 452 -8.67 -25.76 -8.29
N ILE A 453 -9.45 -24.82 -8.81
CA ILE A 453 -10.86 -25.05 -9.14
C ILE A 453 -10.99 -26.18 -10.16
N LEU A 454 -10.20 -26.15 -11.24
CA LEU A 454 -10.30 -27.12 -12.33
C LEU A 454 -9.91 -28.55 -11.90
N VAL A 455 -8.83 -28.72 -11.13
CA VAL A 455 -8.40 -30.05 -10.67
C VAL A 455 -9.40 -30.65 -9.68
N LEU A 456 -9.94 -29.85 -8.76
CA LEU A 456 -10.93 -30.31 -7.78
C LEU A 456 -12.28 -30.62 -8.45
N ALA A 457 -12.69 -29.83 -9.44
CA ALA A 457 -13.84 -30.13 -10.29
C ALA A 457 -13.67 -31.44 -11.05
N ARG A 458 -12.47 -31.68 -11.61
CA ARG A 458 -12.14 -32.94 -12.32
C ARG A 458 -12.24 -34.13 -11.38
N LEU A 459 -11.69 -34.02 -10.18
CA LEU A 459 -11.77 -35.06 -9.15
C LEU A 459 -13.22 -35.39 -8.80
N ALA A 460 -14.04 -34.38 -8.50
CA ALA A 460 -15.45 -34.56 -8.16
C ALA A 460 -16.23 -35.26 -9.28
N ARG A 461 -16.00 -34.84 -10.54
CA ARG A 461 -16.64 -35.42 -11.73
C ARG A 461 -16.24 -36.87 -11.98
N GLN A 462 -14.95 -37.21 -11.82
CA GLN A 462 -14.43 -38.56 -12.07
C GLN A 462 -14.62 -39.52 -10.89
N TRP A 463 -14.99 -39.00 -9.71
CA TRP A 463 -15.13 -39.79 -8.48
C TRP A 463 -16.01 -41.04 -8.60
N PRO A 464 -17.19 -41.02 -9.26
CA PRO A 464 -18.02 -42.21 -9.41
C PRO A 464 -17.34 -43.35 -10.18
N GLU A 465 -16.44 -43.01 -11.10
CA GLU A 465 -15.64 -43.96 -11.88
C GLU A 465 -14.44 -44.46 -11.06
N ILE A 466 -13.67 -43.53 -10.48
CA ILE A 466 -12.51 -43.82 -9.61
C ILE A 466 -12.86 -44.80 -8.49
N ARG A 467 -14.03 -44.61 -7.86
CA ARG A 467 -14.51 -45.45 -6.76
C ARG A 467 -14.78 -46.90 -7.18
N ARG A 468 -15.23 -47.12 -8.42
CA ARG A 468 -15.62 -48.44 -8.94
C ARG A 468 -14.49 -49.13 -9.71
N ALA A 469 -13.47 -48.38 -10.10
CA ALA A 469 -12.31 -48.85 -10.83
C ALA A 469 -11.48 -49.85 -10.00
N ASP A 470 -10.92 -50.85 -10.69
CA ASP A 470 -9.86 -51.68 -10.12
C ASP A 470 -8.56 -50.88 -9.87
N ALA A 471 -7.56 -51.48 -9.24
CA ALA A 471 -6.33 -50.78 -8.88
C ALA A 471 -5.55 -50.23 -10.09
N GLU A 472 -5.56 -50.91 -11.24
CA GLU A 472 -4.86 -50.47 -12.44
C GLU A 472 -5.56 -49.26 -13.07
N GLN A 473 -6.87 -49.36 -13.27
CA GLN A 473 -7.71 -48.28 -13.78
C GLN A 473 -7.69 -47.07 -12.85
N ARG A 474 -7.77 -47.29 -11.54
CA ARG A 474 -7.72 -46.21 -10.54
C ARG A 474 -6.39 -45.49 -10.57
N ARG A 475 -5.27 -46.20 -10.73
CA ARG A 475 -3.94 -45.60 -10.91
C ARG A 475 -3.91 -44.68 -12.14
N LEU A 476 -4.48 -45.10 -13.26
CA LEU A 476 -4.54 -44.28 -14.49
C LEU A 476 -5.41 -43.03 -14.33
N LEU A 477 -6.58 -43.16 -13.70
CA LEU A 477 -7.50 -42.05 -13.46
C LEU A 477 -6.94 -41.03 -12.45
N LEU A 478 -6.33 -41.50 -11.37
CA LEU A 478 -5.80 -40.64 -10.31
C LEU A 478 -4.46 -39.99 -10.67
N LYS A 479 -3.65 -40.59 -11.55
CA LYS A 479 -2.32 -40.06 -11.91
C LYS A 479 -2.34 -38.57 -12.28
N PRO A 480 -3.12 -38.10 -13.28
CA PRO A 480 -3.12 -36.68 -13.65
C PRO A 480 -3.64 -35.78 -12.52
N ILE A 481 -4.59 -36.24 -11.70
CA ILE A 481 -5.10 -35.47 -10.55
C ILE A 481 -4.01 -35.31 -9.49
N ILE A 482 -3.29 -36.38 -9.18
CA ILE A 482 -2.20 -36.36 -8.19
C ILE A 482 -1.05 -35.46 -8.68
N GLU A 483 -0.71 -35.49 -9.97
CA GLU A 483 0.31 -34.62 -10.56
C GLU A 483 -0.09 -33.13 -10.50
N ASP A 484 -1.34 -32.81 -10.83
CA ASP A 484 -1.88 -31.45 -10.75
C ASP A 484 -1.90 -30.94 -9.29
N LEU A 485 -2.39 -31.75 -8.34
CA LEU A 485 -2.41 -31.39 -6.91
C LEU A 485 -0.99 -31.24 -6.33
N ALA A 486 -0.03 -32.07 -6.74
CA ALA A 486 1.36 -31.93 -6.33
C ALA A 486 1.98 -30.62 -6.84
N THR A 487 1.60 -30.18 -8.04
CA THR A 487 1.98 -28.88 -8.57
C THR A 487 1.41 -27.75 -7.71
N LEU A 488 0.14 -27.85 -7.30
CA LEU A 488 -0.45 -26.85 -6.38
C LEU A 488 0.32 -26.73 -5.06
N VAL A 489 0.79 -27.85 -4.48
CA VAL A 489 1.63 -27.79 -3.26
C VAL A 489 2.91 -26.99 -3.51
N SER A 490 3.56 -27.17 -4.66
CA SER A 490 4.72 -26.37 -5.06
C SER A 490 4.38 -24.88 -5.19
N ASP A 491 3.22 -24.57 -5.76
CA ASP A 491 2.74 -23.19 -5.90
C ASP A 491 2.54 -22.52 -4.52
N TYR A 492 1.93 -23.21 -3.55
CA TYR A 492 1.80 -22.68 -2.17
C TYR A 492 3.16 -22.42 -1.51
N HIS A 493 4.15 -23.29 -1.71
CA HIS A 493 5.50 -23.01 -1.23
C HIS A 493 6.13 -21.80 -1.93
N GLU A 494 5.81 -21.55 -3.19
CA GLU A 494 6.23 -20.32 -3.86
C GLU A 494 5.59 -19.09 -3.26
N PHE A 495 4.29 -19.15 -2.90
CA PHE A 495 3.61 -18.07 -2.21
C PHE A 495 4.28 -17.74 -0.87
N GLU A 496 4.61 -18.78 -0.10
CA GLU A 496 5.33 -18.63 1.17
C GLU A 496 6.69 -17.94 0.96
N ARG A 497 7.48 -18.39 -0.03
CA ARG A 497 8.80 -17.80 -0.34
C ARG A 497 8.72 -16.36 -0.84
N MET A 498 7.83 -16.09 -1.80
CA MET A 498 7.69 -14.77 -2.41
C MET A 498 7.17 -13.75 -1.40
N PHE A 499 6.32 -14.19 -0.50
CA PHE A 499 5.95 -13.35 0.59
C PHE A 499 7.12 -12.98 1.50
N ASP A 500 7.90 -13.97 1.95
CA ASP A 500 9.04 -13.69 2.82
C ASP A 500 10.00 -12.72 2.15
N ARG A 501 10.22 -12.91 0.84
CA ARG A 501 10.97 -11.97 0.00
C ARG A 501 10.35 -10.57 0.03
N SER A 502 9.03 -10.44 -0.09
CA SER A 502 8.33 -9.13 -0.06
C SER A 502 8.53 -8.38 1.26
N ILE A 503 8.49 -9.08 2.41
CA ILE A 503 8.78 -8.47 3.71
C ILE A 503 10.23 -8.00 3.77
N LEU A 504 11.16 -8.86 3.39
CA LEU A 504 12.59 -8.58 3.47
C LEU A 504 12.99 -7.41 2.56
N GLU A 505 12.49 -7.39 1.32
CA GLU A 505 12.76 -6.30 0.37
C GLU A 505 12.10 -4.97 0.78
N ALA A 506 10.95 -5.01 1.46
CA ALA A 506 10.34 -3.82 2.06
C ALA A 506 11.07 -3.32 3.33
N GLY A 507 12.14 -4.00 3.77
CA GLY A 507 12.86 -3.67 5.01
C GLY A 507 12.07 -3.99 6.29
N GLY A 508 11.04 -4.83 6.18
CA GLY A 508 10.20 -5.26 7.30
C GLY A 508 10.77 -6.48 8.03
N ALA A 509 10.28 -6.71 9.24
CA ALA A 509 10.41 -7.99 9.94
C ALA A 509 9.12 -8.79 9.76
N ARG A 510 9.18 -10.13 9.86
CA ARG A 510 7.96 -10.96 9.94
C ARG A 510 7.08 -10.42 11.06
N CYS A 511 5.86 -10.04 10.75
CA CYS A 511 4.88 -9.68 11.77
C CYS A 511 4.70 -10.90 12.68
N GLY A 512 4.84 -10.71 14.00
CA GLY A 512 4.44 -11.72 14.98
C GLY A 512 2.93 -11.96 14.93
N LYS A 513 2.45 -12.95 15.68
CA LYS A 513 1.01 -13.19 15.86
C LYS A 513 0.39 -11.96 16.54
N GLY A 514 -0.34 -11.15 15.78
CA GLY A 514 -1.02 -9.95 16.28
C GLY A 514 -2.29 -9.66 15.47
N SER A 515 -3.36 -9.24 16.16
CA SER A 515 -4.67 -8.94 15.60
C SER A 515 -5.26 -7.71 16.27
N PHE A 516 -5.94 -6.87 15.49
CA PHE A 516 -6.67 -5.68 15.99
C PHE A 516 -8.07 -6.01 16.54
N SER A 517 -8.58 -7.21 16.26
CA SER A 517 -9.95 -7.60 16.61
C SER A 517 -10.14 -9.12 16.46
N GLY A 518 -9.67 -9.89 17.44
CA GLY A 518 -10.06 -11.30 17.63
C GLY A 518 -9.73 -12.30 16.52
N GLY A 519 -8.99 -11.93 15.48
CA GLY A 519 -8.52 -12.84 14.43
C GLY A 519 -7.08 -12.50 14.04
N GLU A 520 -6.13 -13.38 14.35
CA GLU A 520 -4.73 -13.26 13.93
C GLU A 520 -4.66 -12.83 12.46
N ILE A 521 -3.76 -11.88 12.10
CA ILE A 521 -3.34 -11.72 10.70
C ILE A 521 -2.61 -13.04 10.34
N ARG A 522 -3.39 -14.03 9.92
CA ARG A 522 -2.93 -15.38 9.62
C ARG A 522 -2.66 -15.44 8.13
N PHE A 523 -1.42 -15.71 7.77
CA PHE A 523 -1.11 -16.12 6.40
C PHE A 523 -1.73 -17.48 6.13
N ARG A 524 -2.76 -17.53 5.28
CA ARG A 524 -3.55 -18.76 5.08
C ARG A 524 -3.03 -19.67 3.97
N SER A 525 -1.91 -19.33 3.32
CA SER A 525 -1.25 -20.22 2.34
C SER A 525 -0.96 -21.59 2.94
N GLN A 526 -0.51 -21.63 4.21
CA GLN A 526 -0.26 -22.87 4.93
C GLN A 526 -1.52 -23.71 5.12
N ASP A 527 -2.67 -23.07 5.36
CA ASP A 527 -3.95 -23.75 5.53
C ASP A 527 -4.40 -24.39 4.20
N GLY A 528 -4.30 -23.62 3.11
CA GLY A 528 -4.59 -24.11 1.76
C GLY A 528 -3.66 -25.23 1.32
N ARG A 529 -2.36 -25.12 1.61
CA ARG A 529 -1.33 -26.14 1.35
C ARG A 529 -1.63 -27.43 2.11
N GLN A 530 -1.86 -27.34 3.42
CA GLN A 530 -2.16 -28.50 4.26
C GLN A 530 -3.38 -29.27 3.74
N GLY A 531 -4.46 -28.55 3.38
CA GLY A 531 -5.65 -29.18 2.80
C GLY A 531 -5.37 -29.95 1.50
N ILE A 532 -4.47 -29.46 0.64
CA ILE A 532 -4.07 -30.17 -0.58
C ILE A 532 -3.13 -31.35 -0.28
N GLU A 533 -2.21 -31.22 0.68
CA GLU A 533 -1.32 -32.30 1.13
C GLU A 533 -2.10 -33.48 1.76
N ASP A 534 -3.12 -33.17 2.55
CA ASP A 534 -4.01 -34.17 3.17
C ASP A 534 -4.81 -34.92 2.09
N LEU A 535 -5.35 -34.19 1.11
CA LEU A 535 -6.04 -34.79 -0.04
C LEU A 535 -5.09 -35.66 -0.88
N LEU A 536 -3.87 -35.19 -1.16
CA LEU A 536 -2.85 -35.96 -1.88
C LEU A 536 -2.52 -37.27 -1.16
N THR A 537 -2.33 -37.22 0.16
CA THR A 537 -2.05 -38.38 0.99
C THR A 537 -3.19 -39.39 0.89
N SER A 538 -4.43 -38.90 1.02
CA SER A 538 -5.65 -39.71 0.89
C SER A 538 -5.74 -40.36 -0.48
N LEU A 539 -5.60 -39.60 -1.58
CA LEU A 539 -5.66 -40.13 -2.94
C LEU A 539 -4.58 -41.17 -3.25
N ARG A 540 -3.34 -40.96 -2.75
CA ARG A 540 -2.25 -41.94 -2.90
C ARG A 540 -2.57 -43.26 -2.20
N SER A 541 -3.17 -43.19 -1.00
CA SER A 541 -3.59 -44.40 -0.28
C SER A 541 -4.70 -45.17 -1.01
N LEU A 542 -5.54 -44.48 -1.77
CA LEU A 542 -6.63 -45.10 -2.53
C LEU A 542 -6.15 -45.88 -3.74
N VAL A 543 -4.98 -45.59 -4.33
CA VAL A 543 -4.53 -46.21 -5.59
C VAL A 543 -4.57 -47.75 -5.53
N ASP A 544 -4.06 -48.32 -4.44
CA ASP A 544 -3.95 -49.77 -4.24
C ASP A 544 -4.99 -50.33 -3.24
N ALA A 545 -5.96 -49.51 -2.82
CA ALA A 545 -6.97 -49.93 -1.86
C ALA A 545 -7.88 -51.03 -2.46
N PRO A 546 -8.17 -52.12 -1.74
CA PRO A 546 -9.04 -53.18 -2.24
C PRO A 546 -10.48 -52.71 -2.44
N GLU A 547 -10.96 -51.80 -1.59
CA GLU A 547 -12.28 -51.17 -1.69
C GLU A 547 -12.20 -49.67 -1.37
N VAL A 548 -13.08 -48.88 -2.01
CA VAL A 548 -13.19 -47.44 -1.77
C VAL A 548 -14.65 -47.09 -1.47
N THR A 549 -14.93 -46.72 -0.22
CA THR A 549 -16.29 -46.45 0.27
C THR A 549 -16.55 -44.97 0.50
N GLU A 550 -15.54 -44.22 0.95
CA GLU A 550 -15.64 -42.83 1.37
C GLU A 550 -14.92 -41.87 0.40
N ARG A 551 -15.39 -40.61 0.35
CA ARG A 551 -14.73 -39.53 -0.37
C ARG A 551 -13.44 -39.13 0.36
N PRO A 552 -12.34 -38.81 -0.35
CA PRO A 552 -11.06 -38.44 0.25
C PRO A 552 -10.94 -36.95 0.61
N TRP A 553 -12.02 -36.18 0.46
CA TRP A 553 -12.10 -34.75 0.80
C TRP A 553 -13.22 -34.49 1.79
#